data_AF-A0A7X9XRQ6-F1
#
_entry.id   AF-A0A7X9XRQ6-F1
#
_cell.length_a   1.000
_cell.length_b   1.000
_cell.length_c   1.000
_cell.angle_alpha   90.00
_cell.angle_beta   90.00
_cell.angle_gamma   90.00
#
_symmetry.space_group_name_H-M   'P 1'
#
loop_
_entity.id
_entity.type
_entity.pdbx_description
1 polymer ?
#
loop_
_entity_poly.entity_id
_entity_poly.type
_entity_poly.pdbx_seq_one_letter_code
_entity_poly.pdbx_strand_id
1 'polypeptide(L)'
;MKIPKALYINDGKKDFKFPQQLDKDLYNEKFKNKLFCHFYDCNAKLSFNERKNGYKYFSTWNKSSHSEDCPYCVTYKDELKRSNVLDVKVDTNLSQPHIDKIFKRLNEKLNYENYLYTPIEGKTKASKLVCENGTQENIQPIIGNSDSSTLKPPKVYIRALDELSKRDFNKIRCVYGIIKNMQIDKNEDGSKYAYMNFDSSEINASICFPPAFVISNQVIFDKFELLKEYINNSSENFFCNCIGDVKSKKGKPFKSYNINIFQAEAIKMNNIPLEQFIYNLTMPTK
;
A
#
# COMPACT_ATOMS: atom_id res chain seq x y z
N MET A 1 -12.29 -11.02 18.80
CA MET A 1 -12.90 -11.47 20.07
C MET A 1 -12.53 -12.93 20.32
N LYS A 2 -12.27 -13.33 21.57
CA LYS A 2 -11.90 -14.71 21.92
C LYS A 2 -13.05 -15.35 22.67
N ILE A 3 -13.53 -16.48 22.18
CA ILE A 3 -14.69 -17.19 22.73
C ILE A 3 -14.17 -18.49 23.37
N PRO A 4 -14.51 -18.76 24.65
CA PRO A 4 -13.91 -19.86 25.41
C PRO A 4 -14.56 -21.22 25.17
N LYS A 5 -15.77 -21.26 24.58
CA LYS A 5 -16.51 -22.49 24.28
C LYS A 5 -17.37 -22.33 23.04
N ALA A 6 -17.57 -23.41 22.29
CA ALA A 6 -18.37 -23.43 21.07
C ALA A 6 -19.46 -24.49 21.18
N LEU A 7 -20.59 -24.27 20.52
CA LEU A 7 -21.64 -25.25 20.32
C LEU A 7 -21.36 -25.99 19.01
N TYR A 8 -21.05 -27.29 19.10
CA TYR A 8 -20.93 -28.16 17.94
C TYR A 8 -22.30 -28.74 17.60
N ILE A 9 -22.70 -28.61 16.34
CA ILE A 9 -23.97 -29.15 15.83
C ILE A 9 -23.65 -30.13 14.71
N ASN A 10 -24.06 -31.39 14.88
CA ASN A 10 -23.95 -32.41 13.83
C ASN A 10 -25.17 -33.32 13.89
N ASP A 11 -25.91 -33.40 12.80
CA ASP A 11 -27.10 -34.26 12.63
C ASP A 11 -28.11 -34.12 13.79
N GLY A 12 -28.38 -32.88 14.20
CA GLY A 12 -29.32 -32.55 15.28
C GLY A 12 -28.77 -32.71 16.70
N LYS A 13 -27.60 -33.35 16.88
CA LYS A 13 -26.93 -33.46 18.18
C LYS A 13 -26.12 -32.20 18.46
N LYS A 14 -26.29 -31.65 19.67
CA LYS A 14 -25.62 -30.46 20.18
C LYS A 14 -24.65 -30.85 21.28
N ASP A 15 -23.39 -30.47 21.16
CA ASP A 15 -22.36 -30.72 22.17
C ASP A 15 -21.48 -29.48 22.36
N PHE A 16 -20.94 -29.29 23.57
CA PHE A 16 -20.03 -28.18 23.84
C PHE A 16 -18.59 -28.61 23.61
N LYS A 17 -17.86 -27.78 22.86
CA LYS A 17 -16.42 -27.98 22.62
C LYS A 17 -15.62 -26.83 23.20
N PHE A 18 -14.49 -27.19 23.80
CA PHE A 18 -13.50 -26.25 24.32
C PHE A 18 -12.28 -26.22 23.40
N PRO A 19 -11.63 -25.06 23.20
CA PRO A 19 -10.46 -24.97 22.34
C PRO A 19 -9.33 -25.93 22.72
N GLN A 20 -9.19 -26.23 24.01
CA GLN A 20 -8.15 -27.12 24.54
C GLN A 20 -8.32 -28.57 24.05
N GLN A 21 -9.54 -28.96 23.67
CA GLN A 21 -9.89 -30.31 23.19
C GLN A 21 -9.67 -30.47 21.68
N LEU A 22 -9.29 -29.40 20.98
CA LEU A 22 -9.07 -29.41 19.54
C LEU A 22 -7.60 -29.15 19.24
N ASP A 23 -7.15 -29.74 18.15
CA ASP A 23 -5.99 -29.31 17.40
C ASP A 23 -6.43 -28.92 15.97
N LYS A 24 -5.48 -28.48 15.16
CA LYS A 24 -5.78 -28.01 13.80
C LYS A 24 -6.31 -29.12 12.90
N ASP A 25 -5.80 -30.34 13.06
CA ASP A 25 -6.12 -31.46 12.19
C ASP A 25 -7.53 -31.96 12.49
N LEU A 26 -7.83 -32.21 13.76
CA LEU A 26 -9.15 -32.57 14.25
C LEU A 26 -10.20 -31.50 13.93
N TYR A 27 -9.83 -30.22 14.04
CA TYR A 27 -10.71 -29.12 13.65
C TYR A 27 -11.06 -29.19 12.16
N ASN A 28 -10.06 -29.32 11.29
CA ASN A 28 -10.25 -29.30 9.84
C ASN A 28 -11.07 -30.51 9.35
N GLU A 29 -10.87 -31.68 9.96
CA GLU A 29 -11.55 -32.91 9.59
C GLU A 29 -13.00 -32.96 10.09
N LYS A 30 -13.24 -32.61 11.36
CA LYS A 30 -14.52 -32.90 12.04
C LYS A 30 -15.36 -31.66 12.37
N PHE A 31 -14.73 -30.54 12.69
CA PHE A 31 -15.40 -29.40 13.33
C PHE A 31 -15.55 -28.16 12.44
N LYS A 32 -14.82 -28.09 11.32
CA LYS A 32 -14.87 -26.98 10.38
C LYS A 32 -16.30 -26.74 9.90
N ASN A 33 -16.76 -25.48 9.97
CA ASN A 33 -18.12 -25.04 9.65
C ASN A 33 -19.26 -25.60 10.52
N LYS A 34 -18.96 -26.41 11.55
CA LYS A 34 -19.96 -27.03 12.44
C LYS A 34 -19.93 -26.48 13.87
N LEU A 35 -19.10 -25.46 14.13
CA LEU A 35 -19.00 -24.78 15.42
C LEU A 35 -19.78 -23.46 15.38
N PHE A 36 -20.60 -23.25 16.41
CA PHE A 36 -21.47 -22.09 16.56
C PHE A 36 -21.28 -21.44 17.94
N CYS A 37 -21.78 -20.22 18.08
CA CYS A 37 -21.84 -19.56 19.36
C CYS A 37 -22.68 -20.37 20.35
N HIS A 38 -22.22 -20.42 21.60
CA HIS A 38 -22.91 -21.16 22.67
C HIS A 38 -24.06 -20.38 23.29
N PHE A 39 -24.18 -19.08 22.97
CA PHE A 39 -25.17 -18.19 23.56
C PHE A 39 -26.55 -18.40 22.94
N TYR A 40 -27.60 -18.22 23.75
CA TYR A 40 -28.99 -18.45 23.34
C TYR A 40 -29.35 -17.61 22.11
N ASP A 41 -30.06 -18.23 21.15
CA ASP A 41 -30.47 -17.63 19.86
C ASP A 41 -29.36 -16.98 19.03
N CYS A 42 -28.10 -17.40 19.21
CA CYS A 42 -26.98 -16.92 18.41
C CYS A 42 -26.50 -17.94 17.38
N ASN A 43 -26.74 -17.65 16.10
CA ASN A 43 -26.34 -18.50 14.96
C ASN A 43 -24.94 -18.19 14.41
N ALA A 44 -24.12 -17.45 15.15
CA ALA A 44 -22.78 -17.07 14.69
C ALA A 44 -21.87 -18.30 14.58
N LYS A 45 -21.24 -18.48 13.42
CA LYS A 45 -20.24 -19.53 13.17
C LYS A 45 -18.92 -19.16 13.81
N LEU A 46 -18.20 -20.16 14.32
CA LEU A 46 -16.91 -20.00 14.97
C LEU A 46 -15.79 -20.74 14.22
N SER A 47 -14.58 -20.22 14.34
CA SER A 47 -13.33 -20.80 13.87
C SER A 47 -12.41 -21.14 15.04
N PHE A 48 -11.73 -22.28 14.98
CA PHE A 48 -10.66 -22.61 15.90
C PHE A 48 -9.36 -21.88 15.51
N ASN A 49 -8.65 -21.34 16.51
CA ASN A 49 -7.36 -20.70 16.33
C ASN A 49 -6.38 -21.16 17.42
N GLU A 50 -5.15 -21.42 17.01
CA GLU A 50 -4.04 -21.78 17.88
C GLU A 50 -2.84 -20.87 17.59
N ARG A 51 -2.30 -20.27 18.64
CA ARG A 51 -1.10 -19.42 18.57
C ARG A 51 0.18 -20.25 18.71
N LYS A 52 1.32 -19.68 18.29
CA LYS A 52 2.65 -20.29 18.43
C LYS A 52 3.03 -20.64 19.89
N ASN A 53 2.42 -20.00 20.89
CA ASN A 53 2.61 -20.31 22.30
C ASN A 53 1.63 -21.38 22.85
N GLY A 54 0.96 -22.14 21.99
CA GLY A 54 -0.02 -23.16 22.37
C GLY A 54 -1.36 -22.60 22.88
N TYR A 55 -1.56 -21.29 22.86
CA TYR A 55 -2.83 -20.69 23.29
C TYR A 55 -3.92 -20.92 22.24
N LYS A 56 -4.92 -21.72 22.62
CA LYS A 56 -6.07 -22.13 21.80
C LYS A 56 -7.33 -21.33 22.17
N TYR A 57 -8.06 -20.85 21.17
CA TYR A 57 -9.30 -20.09 21.36
C TYR A 57 -10.22 -20.17 20.13
N PHE A 58 -11.52 -19.92 20.32
CA PHE A 58 -12.43 -19.72 19.20
C PHE A 58 -12.54 -18.24 18.84
N SER A 59 -12.72 -17.94 17.56
CA SER A 59 -13.09 -16.62 17.06
C SER A 59 -14.35 -16.71 16.21
N THR A 60 -15.09 -15.63 16.07
CA THR A 60 -16.18 -15.57 15.08
C THR A 60 -15.61 -15.76 13.67
N TRP A 61 -16.31 -16.53 12.85
CA TRP A 61 -15.97 -16.75 11.44
C TRP A 61 -16.12 -15.46 10.64
N ASN A 62 -15.28 -15.25 9.62
CA ASN A 62 -15.35 -14.07 8.76
C ASN A 62 -16.72 -13.97 8.08
N LYS A 63 -17.40 -12.82 8.21
CA LYS A 63 -18.78 -12.56 7.72
C LYS A 63 -19.90 -13.28 8.49
N SER A 64 -19.63 -13.83 9.67
CA SER A 64 -20.69 -14.29 10.57
C SER A 64 -20.89 -13.26 11.68
N SER A 65 -22.14 -12.87 11.91
CA SER A 65 -22.53 -11.90 12.93
C SER A 65 -23.23 -12.61 14.09
N HIS A 66 -22.99 -12.14 15.31
CA HIS A 66 -23.77 -12.54 16.48
C HIS A 66 -25.11 -11.80 16.50
N SER A 67 -26.12 -12.35 17.16
CA SER A 67 -27.39 -11.66 17.43
C SER A 67 -27.15 -10.45 18.33
N GLU A 68 -28.01 -9.42 18.24
CA GLU A 68 -27.86 -8.16 18.99
C GLU A 68 -27.76 -8.38 20.51
N ASP A 69 -28.46 -9.39 21.02
CA ASP A 69 -28.48 -9.75 22.45
C ASP A 69 -27.34 -10.68 22.89
N CYS A 70 -26.46 -11.10 21.97
CA CYS A 70 -25.34 -11.95 22.30
C CYS A 70 -24.23 -11.14 22.99
N PRO A 71 -23.64 -11.57 24.13
CA PRO A 71 -22.51 -10.90 24.77
C PRO A 71 -21.24 -10.83 23.91
N TYR A 72 -21.18 -11.66 22.86
CA TYR A 72 -20.12 -11.65 21.88
C TYR A 72 -20.46 -10.82 20.63
N CYS A 73 -21.63 -10.18 20.62
CA CYS A 73 -21.97 -9.18 19.63
C CYS A 73 -21.12 -7.95 19.86
N VAL A 74 -20.38 -7.58 18.83
CA VAL A 74 -19.71 -6.28 18.77
C VAL A 74 -20.68 -5.36 18.04
N THR A 75 -21.59 -4.76 18.79
CA THR A 75 -22.34 -3.60 18.31
C THR A 75 -21.36 -2.43 18.25
N TYR A 76 -21.05 -1.98 17.04
CA TYR A 76 -20.37 -0.70 16.84
C TYR A 76 -21.41 0.37 17.19
N LYS A 77 -21.54 0.69 18.49
CA LYS A 77 -22.29 1.87 18.95
C LYS A 77 -21.62 3.08 18.30
N ASP A 78 -22.39 3.72 17.45
CA ASP A 78 -21.96 4.72 16.49
C ASP A 78 -20.93 4.15 15.51
N GLU A 79 -21.27 4.18 14.22
CA GLU A 79 -20.21 4.34 13.24
C GLU A 79 -19.54 5.70 13.49
N LEU A 80 -18.69 5.78 14.53
CA LEU A 80 -17.39 6.38 14.35
C LEU A 80 -16.71 5.52 13.29
N LYS A 81 -17.13 5.73 12.02
CA LYS A 81 -16.31 5.49 10.83
C LYS A 81 -14.94 5.92 11.29
N ARG A 82 -14.04 4.94 11.47
CA ARG A 82 -12.63 5.13 11.83
C ARG A 82 -12.28 6.54 11.45
N SER A 83 -12.22 7.46 12.43
CA SER A 83 -12.40 8.90 12.18
C SER A 83 -11.77 9.17 10.84
N ASN A 84 -12.58 9.58 9.85
CA ASN A 84 -12.02 10.00 8.59
C ASN A 84 -10.96 10.99 9.03
N VAL A 85 -9.69 10.57 8.96
CA VAL A 85 -8.59 11.47 9.24
C VAL A 85 -8.92 12.56 8.26
N LEU A 86 -9.28 13.72 8.80
CA LEU A 86 -9.41 14.90 7.97
C LEU A 86 -8.00 15.00 7.42
N ASP A 87 -7.82 14.53 6.18
CA ASP A 87 -6.58 14.63 5.43
C ASP A 87 -6.47 16.12 5.13
N VAL A 88 -6.09 16.88 6.15
CA VAL A 88 -5.70 18.28 6.03
C VAL A 88 -4.43 18.24 5.19
N LYS A 89 -4.58 18.62 3.92
CA LYS A 89 -3.48 18.65 2.96
C LYS A 89 -2.55 19.79 3.34
N VAL A 90 -1.40 19.47 3.90
CA VAL A 90 -0.36 20.45 4.22
C VAL A 90 0.93 20.08 3.51
N ASP A 91 1.21 20.89 2.49
CA ASP A 91 2.45 21.08 1.71
C ASP A 91 3.76 21.07 2.58
N THR A 92 4.39 19.89 2.93
CA THR A 92 5.81 19.52 3.44
C THR A 92 6.84 18.43 2.78
N ASN A 93 7.97 18.81 2.09
CA ASN A 93 8.66 18.08 0.93
C ASN A 93 9.21 16.75 1.46
N LEU A 94 9.20 15.63 0.72
CA LEU A 94 9.83 14.43 1.29
C LEU A 94 11.33 14.72 1.44
N SER A 95 11.85 14.59 2.65
CA SER A 95 13.27 14.82 2.91
C SER A 95 14.09 13.72 2.22
N GLN A 96 15.28 14.09 1.75
CA GLN A 96 16.18 13.15 1.07
C GLN A 96 16.44 11.86 1.87
N PRO A 97 16.72 11.91 3.19
CA PRO A 97 16.91 10.68 3.98
C PRO A 97 15.67 9.77 4.01
N HIS A 98 14.47 10.36 3.91
CA HIS A 98 13.24 9.59 3.86
C HIS A 98 13.04 8.92 2.49
N ILE A 99 13.28 9.65 1.40
CA ILE A 99 13.29 9.10 0.04
C ILE A 99 14.27 7.93 -0.06
N ASP A 100 15.49 8.10 0.42
CA ASP A 100 16.52 7.06 0.42
C ASP A 100 16.10 5.81 1.21
N LYS A 101 15.45 6.01 2.36
CA LYS A 101 14.92 4.90 3.16
C LYS A 101 13.80 4.14 2.44
N ILE A 102 12.96 4.83 1.67
CA ILE A 102 11.90 4.21 0.87
C ILE A 102 12.51 3.38 -0.26
N PHE A 103 13.46 3.94 -1.01
CA PHE A 103 14.15 3.20 -2.07
C PHE A 103 14.99 2.04 -1.54
N LYS A 104 15.62 2.18 -0.37
CA LYS A 104 16.30 1.06 0.29
C LYS A 104 15.33 -0.09 0.56
N ARG A 105 14.16 0.21 1.13
CA ARG A 105 13.09 -0.79 1.35
C ARG A 105 12.56 -1.39 0.06
N LEU A 106 12.48 -0.62 -1.02
CA LEU A 106 12.11 -1.12 -2.34
C LEU A 106 13.15 -2.11 -2.87
N ASN A 107 14.44 -1.75 -2.82
CA ASN A 107 15.52 -2.64 -3.24
C ASN A 107 15.55 -3.91 -2.39
N GLU A 108 15.34 -3.81 -1.07
CA GLU A 108 15.18 -4.98 -0.20
C GLU A 108 13.99 -5.85 -0.64
N LYS A 109 12.84 -5.26 -1.01
CA LYS A 109 11.67 -5.98 -1.51
C LYS A 109 11.97 -6.70 -2.83
N LEU A 110 12.55 -6.00 -3.81
CA LEU A 110 12.85 -6.56 -5.14
C LEU A 110 13.94 -7.63 -5.06
N ASN A 111 14.97 -7.43 -4.25
CA ASN A 111 16.00 -8.44 -4.02
C ASN A 111 15.42 -9.68 -3.33
N TYR A 112 14.46 -9.51 -2.40
CA TYR A 112 13.76 -10.61 -1.76
C TYR A 112 12.87 -11.38 -2.76
N GLU A 113 12.18 -10.68 -3.67
CA GLU A 113 11.43 -11.30 -4.77
C GLU A 113 12.34 -12.10 -5.72
N ASN A 114 13.60 -11.66 -5.91
CA ASN A 114 14.60 -12.41 -6.67
C ASN A 114 15.26 -13.59 -5.92
N TYR A 115 15.20 -13.64 -4.58
CA TYR A 115 15.94 -14.62 -3.77
C TYR A 115 15.13 -15.72 -3.08
N LEU A 116 13.79 -15.70 -3.07
CA LEU A 116 13.00 -16.66 -2.27
C LEU A 116 11.70 -17.09 -2.99
N TYR A 117 11.69 -18.21 -3.72
CA TYR A 117 11.40 -19.55 -3.16
C TYR A 117 12.39 -20.00 -2.08
N THR A 118 12.20 -19.52 -0.86
CA THR A 118 12.45 -20.28 0.38
C THR A 118 11.72 -19.58 1.53
N PRO A 119 11.06 -20.32 2.43
CA PRO A 119 10.22 -19.73 3.47
C PRO A 119 11.11 -19.20 4.60
N ILE A 120 11.22 -17.87 4.72
CA ILE A 120 11.81 -17.27 5.91
C ILE A 120 10.74 -17.17 7.01
N GLU A 121 11.05 -17.79 8.16
CA GLU A 121 10.24 -17.78 9.37
C GLU A 121 9.93 -16.34 9.82
N GLY A 122 8.64 -15.97 9.74
CA GLY A 122 8.17 -14.63 10.03
C GLY A 122 8.42 -14.19 11.48
N LYS A 123 9.36 -13.25 11.67
CA LYS A 123 9.38 -12.34 12.82
C LYS A 123 8.24 -11.33 12.66
N THR A 124 7.07 -11.66 13.19
CA THR A 124 5.96 -10.71 13.34
C THR A 124 6.27 -9.79 14.52
N LYS A 125 6.71 -8.56 14.26
CA LYS A 125 6.62 -7.50 15.26
C LYS A 125 5.14 -7.20 15.49
N ALA A 126 4.62 -7.61 16.63
CA ALA A 126 3.30 -7.22 17.08
C ALA A 126 3.27 -5.69 17.28
N SER A 127 2.34 -5.01 16.61
CA SER A 127 1.98 -3.64 16.96
C SER A 127 1.37 -3.65 18.37
N LYS A 128 2.04 -3.03 19.36
CA LYS A 128 1.43 -2.74 20.65
C LYS A 128 0.21 -1.85 20.43
N LEU A 129 -0.94 -2.27 20.95
CA LEU A 129 -2.08 -1.38 21.17
C LEU A 129 -1.67 -0.42 22.29
N VAL A 130 -1.48 0.86 21.97
CA VAL A 130 -1.39 1.91 22.99
C VAL A 130 -2.81 2.43 23.20
N CYS A 131 -3.32 2.25 24.41
CA CYS A 131 -4.52 2.93 24.87
C CYS A 131 -4.04 4.23 25.51
N GLU A 132 -4.15 5.35 24.80
CA GLU A 132 -4.06 6.67 25.42
C GLU A 132 -5.21 7.50 24.91
N ASN A 133 -6.07 7.89 25.85
CA ASN A 133 -7.07 8.92 25.67
C ASN A 133 -6.33 10.24 25.38
N GLY A 134 -6.23 10.54 24.11
CA GLY A 134 -5.77 11.79 23.56
C GLY A 134 -6.06 11.68 22.08
N THR A 135 -6.74 12.67 21.52
CA THR A 135 -6.86 12.84 20.07
C THR A 135 -5.45 12.93 19.47
N GLN A 136 -4.86 11.77 19.18
CA GLN A 136 -3.64 11.70 18.39
C GLN A 136 -4.07 11.82 16.94
N GLU A 137 -4.05 13.06 16.45
CA GLU A 137 -4.01 13.35 15.04
C GLU A 137 -2.80 12.62 14.44
N ASN A 138 -3.04 11.51 13.75
CA ASN A 138 -2.06 10.99 12.80
C ASN A 138 -2.14 11.87 11.56
N ILE A 139 -1.58 13.07 11.67
CA ILE A 139 -1.37 13.98 10.55
C ILE A 139 -0.45 13.26 9.57
N GLN A 140 -0.86 13.12 8.31
CA GLN A 140 0.03 12.74 7.22
C GLN A 140 0.61 14.04 6.62
N PRO A 141 1.90 14.36 6.81
CA PRO A 141 2.51 15.53 6.15
C PRO A 141 2.72 15.26 4.65
N ILE A 142 2.50 16.23 3.75
CA ILE A 142 2.87 16.15 2.30
C ILE A 142 3.33 17.51 1.78
N ILE A 143 4.57 17.71 1.35
CA ILE A 143 5.29 18.68 0.41
C ILE A 143 5.51 20.30 0.49
N GLY A 144 6.55 20.96 1.16
CA GLY A 144 6.83 22.39 1.64
C GLY A 144 7.35 22.80 3.13
N ASN A 145 8.32 23.72 3.32
CA ASN A 145 9.06 23.97 4.60
C ASN A 145 8.29 24.53 5.83
N SER A 146 8.38 23.88 7.00
CA SER A 146 8.31 24.56 8.30
C SER A 146 9.30 23.94 9.31
N ASP A 147 10.10 24.79 9.95
CA ASP A 147 11.01 24.45 11.05
C ASP A 147 10.21 24.13 12.32
N SER A 148 9.29 23.16 12.26
CA SER A 148 8.59 22.63 13.43
C SER A 148 8.88 21.14 13.59
N SER A 149 10.01 20.89 14.24
CA SER A 149 10.57 19.57 14.50
C SER A 149 9.77 18.80 15.58
N THR A 150 8.62 18.23 15.24
CA THR A 150 7.99 17.18 16.08
C THR A 150 7.14 16.14 15.34
N LEU A 151 6.81 16.32 14.06
CA LEU A 151 5.92 15.39 13.34
C LEU A 151 6.70 14.28 12.63
N LYS A 152 6.27 13.02 12.85
CA LYS A 152 6.84 11.85 12.16
C LYS A 152 6.46 11.91 10.67
N PRO A 153 7.41 11.65 9.75
CA PRO A 153 7.12 11.66 8.33
C PRO A 153 6.10 10.55 7.96
N PRO A 154 5.27 10.77 6.92
CA PRO A 154 4.18 9.87 6.58
C PRO A 154 4.72 8.51 6.13
N LYS A 155 4.01 7.42 6.43
CA LYS A 155 4.41 6.11 5.92
C LYS A 155 4.08 5.96 4.44
N VAL A 156 5.10 5.95 3.59
CA VAL A 156 4.95 5.64 2.17
C VAL A 156 4.92 4.12 1.95
N TYR A 157 3.87 3.66 1.27
CA TYR A 157 3.70 2.26 0.89
C TYR A 157 4.24 2.00 -0.51
N ILE A 158 4.89 0.85 -0.67
CA ILE A 158 5.39 0.35 -1.94
C ILE A 158 4.27 -0.41 -2.64
N ARG A 159 4.13 -0.19 -3.94
CA ARG A 159 3.18 -0.85 -4.83
C ARG A 159 3.90 -1.27 -6.11
N ALA A 160 3.75 -2.53 -6.48
CA ALA A 160 3.92 -2.89 -7.88
C ALA A 160 2.80 -2.22 -8.70
N LEU A 161 3.03 -2.05 -10.00
CA LEU A 161 2.08 -1.36 -10.87
C LEU A 161 0.68 -1.98 -10.83
N ASP A 162 0.60 -3.30 -10.93
CA ASP A 162 -0.59 -4.17 -10.89
C ASP A 162 -1.31 -4.14 -9.52
N GLU A 163 -0.60 -3.84 -8.43
CA GLU A 163 -1.16 -3.68 -7.10
C GLU A 163 -1.91 -2.34 -6.89
N LEU A 164 -1.83 -1.40 -7.85
CA LEU A 164 -2.50 -0.10 -7.72
C LEU A 164 -4.02 -0.22 -7.73
N SER A 165 -4.64 0.43 -6.74
CA SER A 165 -6.08 0.38 -6.52
C SER A 165 -6.68 1.75 -6.22
N LYS A 166 -8.01 1.83 -6.25
CA LYS A 166 -8.75 3.04 -5.83
C LYS A 166 -8.42 3.50 -4.40
N ARG A 167 -7.94 2.60 -3.53
CA ARG A 167 -7.59 2.95 -2.14
C ARG A 167 -6.31 3.79 -2.04
N ASP A 168 -5.53 3.82 -3.12
CA ASP A 168 -4.27 4.54 -3.21
C ASP A 168 -4.46 5.95 -3.77
N PHE A 169 -5.66 6.31 -4.25
CA PHE A 169 -5.97 7.66 -4.70
C PHE A 169 -5.72 8.71 -3.62
N ASN A 170 -5.16 9.84 -4.06
CA ASN A 170 -4.75 10.99 -3.25
C ASN A 170 -3.75 10.65 -2.15
N LYS A 171 -2.95 9.61 -2.33
CA LYS A 171 -1.90 9.23 -1.39
C LYS A 171 -0.57 9.11 -2.10
N ILE A 172 0.48 9.49 -1.38
CA ILE A 172 1.86 9.23 -1.82
C ILE A 172 2.11 7.72 -1.79
N ARG A 173 2.60 7.20 -2.92
CA ARG A 173 3.02 5.80 -3.07
C ARG A 173 4.37 5.73 -3.75
N CYS A 174 5.14 4.73 -3.36
CA CYS A 174 6.29 4.29 -4.14
C CYS A 174 5.79 3.25 -5.14
N VAL A 175 5.79 3.59 -6.43
CA VAL A 175 5.32 2.74 -7.53
C VAL A 175 6.52 2.37 -8.40
N TYR A 176 6.57 1.12 -8.85
CA TYR A 176 7.60 0.65 -9.77
C TYR A 176 7.03 -0.14 -10.95
N GLY A 177 7.73 -0.13 -12.08
CA GLY A 177 7.34 -0.84 -13.29
C GLY A 177 8.24 -0.51 -14.49
N ILE A 178 7.96 -1.14 -15.63
CA ILE A 178 8.68 -0.90 -16.89
C ILE A 178 8.04 0.29 -17.61
N ILE A 179 8.85 1.18 -18.19
CA ILE A 179 8.40 2.31 -19.01
C ILE A 179 8.30 1.88 -20.46
N LYS A 180 7.15 2.20 -21.08
CA LYS A 180 6.85 1.94 -22.48
C LYS A 180 7.33 3.07 -23.39
N ASN A 181 6.98 4.31 -23.02
CA ASN A 181 7.31 5.50 -23.81
C ASN A 181 7.19 6.76 -22.95
N MET A 182 7.68 7.87 -23.50
CA MET A 182 7.64 9.19 -22.89
C MET A 182 7.06 10.23 -23.85
N GLN A 183 6.36 11.21 -23.29
CA GLN A 183 5.70 12.31 -23.99
C GLN A 183 5.98 13.61 -23.25
N ILE A 184 6.17 14.70 -24.01
CA ILE A 184 6.34 16.05 -23.50
C ILE A 184 5.34 16.92 -24.26
N ASP A 185 4.64 17.77 -23.53
CA ASP A 185 3.55 18.56 -24.09
C ASP A 185 3.37 19.87 -23.30
N LYS A 186 2.43 20.71 -23.74
CA LYS A 186 2.14 22.02 -23.15
C LYS A 186 0.66 22.18 -22.92
N ASN A 187 0.30 22.80 -21.81
CA ASN A 187 -1.05 23.26 -21.56
C ASN A 187 -1.38 24.47 -22.45
N GLU A 188 -2.66 24.84 -22.51
CA GLU A 188 -3.15 26.01 -23.25
C GLU A 188 -2.48 27.33 -22.81
N ASP A 189 -2.09 27.42 -21.54
CA ASP A 189 -1.36 28.56 -20.96
C ASP A 189 0.15 28.57 -21.30
N GLY A 190 0.63 27.59 -22.08
CA GLY A 190 2.03 27.42 -22.46
C GLY A 190 2.89 26.69 -21.44
N SER A 191 2.35 26.34 -20.27
CA SER A 191 3.09 25.60 -19.24
C SER A 191 3.42 24.19 -19.71
N LYS A 192 4.70 23.82 -19.64
CA LYS A 192 5.18 22.50 -20.07
C LYS A 192 4.88 21.43 -19.03
N TYR A 193 4.63 20.21 -19.48
CA TYR A 193 4.54 19.02 -18.65
C TYR A 193 5.05 17.80 -19.42
N ALA A 194 5.27 16.70 -18.71
CA ALA A 194 5.66 15.43 -19.34
C ALA A 194 4.97 14.23 -18.71
N TYR A 195 4.87 13.16 -19.50
CA TYR A 195 4.40 11.85 -19.06
C TYR A 195 5.40 10.77 -19.42
N MET A 196 5.66 9.83 -18.51
CA MET A 196 6.24 8.52 -18.84
C MET A 196 5.16 7.46 -18.62
N ASN A 197 4.84 6.71 -19.66
CA ASN A 197 3.79 5.71 -19.63
C ASN A 197 4.38 4.36 -19.24
N PHE A 198 3.77 3.68 -18.27
CA PHE A 198 4.18 2.33 -17.92
C PHE A 198 3.74 1.33 -19.00
N ASP A 199 4.51 0.27 -19.18
CA ASP A 199 4.11 -0.87 -20.00
C ASP A 199 3.25 -1.84 -19.20
N SER A 200 1.94 -1.79 -19.45
CA SER A 200 0.98 -2.68 -18.82
C SER A 200 -0.27 -2.84 -19.69
N SER A 201 -0.74 -4.08 -19.80
CA SER A 201 -2.01 -4.42 -20.45
C SER A 201 -3.21 -4.27 -19.52
N GLU A 202 -3.00 -4.33 -18.20
CA GLU A 202 -4.09 -4.33 -17.21
C GLU A 202 -4.41 -2.95 -16.63
N ILE A 203 -3.39 -2.08 -16.57
CA ILE A 203 -3.47 -0.79 -15.89
C ILE A 203 -2.93 0.31 -16.79
N ASN A 204 -3.74 1.36 -16.97
CA ASN A 204 -3.32 2.55 -17.70
C ASN A 204 -2.70 3.56 -16.73
N ALA A 205 -1.43 3.36 -16.40
CA ALA A 205 -0.71 4.21 -15.46
C ALA A 205 0.41 5.00 -16.13
N SER A 206 0.59 6.24 -15.69
CA SER A 206 1.68 7.11 -16.15
C SER A 206 2.30 7.85 -14.98
N ILE A 207 3.61 8.05 -15.04
CA ILE A 207 4.29 9.06 -14.24
C ILE A 207 4.01 10.41 -14.88
N CYS A 208 3.59 11.37 -14.07
CA CYS A 208 3.25 12.72 -14.47
C CYS A 208 4.28 13.70 -13.88
N PHE A 209 4.89 14.51 -14.73
CA PHE A 209 5.75 15.63 -14.37
C PHE A 209 4.94 16.91 -14.62
N PRO A 210 4.18 17.39 -13.62
CA PRO A 210 3.33 18.58 -13.76
C PRO A 210 4.19 19.85 -13.93
N PRO A 211 3.59 20.99 -14.33
CA PRO A 211 4.31 22.25 -14.44
C PRO A 211 5.11 22.65 -13.20
N ALA A 212 4.60 22.33 -12.01
CA ALA A 212 5.30 22.56 -10.75
C ALA A 212 6.66 21.82 -10.68
N PHE A 213 6.73 20.58 -11.19
CA PHE A 213 7.99 19.85 -11.31
C PHE A 213 8.95 20.57 -12.25
N VAL A 214 8.45 21.04 -13.40
CA VAL A 214 9.25 21.72 -14.42
C VAL A 214 9.91 22.96 -13.85
N ILE A 215 9.13 23.80 -13.16
CA ILE A 215 9.61 25.04 -12.54
C ILE A 215 10.70 24.74 -11.50
N SER A 216 10.49 23.74 -10.65
CA SER A 216 11.46 23.40 -9.60
C SER A 216 12.70 22.65 -10.10
N ASN A 217 12.63 21.99 -11.26
CA ASN A 217 13.67 21.10 -11.78
C ASN A 217 14.04 21.44 -13.24
N GLN A 218 14.06 22.73 -13.59
CA GLN A 218 14.22 23.20 -14.97
C GLN A 218 15.45 22.61 -15.67
N VAL A 219 16.60 22.61 -14.99
CA VAL A 219 17.89 22.09 -15.53
C VAL A 219 17.78 20.61 -15.94
N ILE A 220 17.04 19.81 -15.17
CA ILE A 220 16.80 18.40 -15.46
C ILE A 220 15.78 18.28 -16.59
N PHE A 221 14.71 19.07 -16.53
CA PHE A 221 13.63 19.05 -17.52
C PHE A 221 14.08 19.49 -18.92
N ASP A 222 15.04 20.40 -19.04
CA ASP A 222 15.59 20.82 -20.33
C ASP A 222 16.22 19.66 -21.11
N LYS A 223 16.62 18.58 -20.42
CA LYS A 223 17.17 17.35 -21.00
C LYS A 223 16.11 16.29 -21.27
N PHE A 224 14.83 16.56 -21.00
CA PHE A 224 13.77 15.56 -21.20
C PHE A 224 13.54 15.20 -22.66
N GLU A 225 13.82 16.09 -23.62
CA GLU A 225 13.71 15.73 -25.06
C GLU A 225 14.71 14.63 -25.42
N LEU A 226 15.96 14.72 -24.95
CA LEU A 226 16.96 13.66 -25.11
C LEU A 226 16.48 12.35 -24.46
N LEU A 227 15.97 12.42 -23.24
CA LEU A 227 15.45 11.25 -22.53
C LEU A 227 14.27 10.61 -23.28
N LYS A 228 13.37 11.42 -23.83
CA LYS A 228 12.21 10.98 -24.62
C LYS A 228 12.64 10.28 -25.90
N GLU A 229 13.58 10.86 -26.65
CA GLU A 229 14.13 10.24 -27.86
C GLU A 229 14.78 8.90 -27.53
N TYR A 230 15.59 8.84 -26.47
CA TYR A 230 16.24 7.62 -26.04
C TYR A 230 15.25 6.53 -25.63
N ILE A 231 14.25 6.85 -24.79
CA ILE A 231 13.24 5.88 -24.36
C ILE A 231 12.39 5.38 -25.54
N ASN A 232 11.96 6.28 -26.43
CA ASN A 232 11.01 5.93 -27.48
C ASN A 232 11.65 5.19 -28.65
N ASN A 233 12.96 5.36 -28.89
CA ASN A 233 13.69 4.71 -29.99
C ASN A 233 14.48 3.49 -29.54
N SER A 234 14.64 3.27 -28.23
CA SER A 234 15.35 2.10 -27.70
C SER A 234 14.44 0.87 -27.67
N SER A 235 15.02 -0.31 -27.95
CA SER A 235 14.38 -1.61 -27.70
C SER A 235 14.61 -2.12 -26.28
N GLU A 236 15.35 -1.37 -25.45
CA GLU A 236 15.65 -1.75 -24.07
C GLU A 236 14.46 -1.49 -23.13
N ASN A 237 14.34 -2.33 -22.11
CA ASN A 237 13.35 -2.15 -21.06
C ASN A 237 13.89 -1.20 -19.98
N PHE A 238 13.18 -0.11 -19.72
CA PHE A 238 13.54 0.84 -18.67
C PHE A 238 12.73 0.58 -17.41
N PHE A 239 13.39 0.13 -16.35
CA PHE A 239 12.74 -0.08 -15.06
C PHE A 239 12.74 1.23 -14.26
N CYS A 240 11.55 1.72 -13.91
CA CYS A 240 11.40 2.97 -13.17
C CYS A 240 10.83 2.72 -11.78
N ASN A 241 11.41 3.41 -10.79
CA ASN A 241 10.89 3.51 -9.43
C ASN A 241 10.55 4.97 -9.16
N CYS A 242 9.34 5.25 -8.70
CA CYS A 242 8.91 6.61 -8.42
C CYS A 242 8.13 6.72 -7.13
N ILE A 243 8.27 7.85 -6.44
CA ILE A 243 7.49 8.21 -5.27
C ILE A 243 6.66 9.43 -5.65
N GLY A 244 5.35 9.30 -5.62
CA GLY A 244 4.47 10.39 -6.04
C GLY A 244 3.03 10.20 -5.62
N ASP A 245 2.25 11.25 -5.87
CA ASP A 245 0.83 11.29 -5.56
C ASP A 245 0.03 10.54 -6.61
N VAL A 246 -0.68 9.50 -6.18
CA VAL A 246 -1.53 8.72 -7.09
C VAL A 246 -2.86 9.46 -7.30
N LYS A 247 -3.14 9.84 -8.54
CA LYS A 247 -4.39 10.48 -8.99
C LYS A 247 -5.09 9.60 -10.02
N SER A 248 -6.41 9.69 -10.08
CA SER A 248 -7.17 9.11 -11.19
C SER A 248 -7.01 9.97 -12.44
N LYS A 249 -6.83 9.36 -13.62
CA LYS A 249 -6.97 10.09 -14.89
C LYS A 249 -8.45 10.47 -15.09
N LYS A 250 -8.75 11.77 -15.21
CA LYS A 250 -10.13 12.25 -15.42
C LYS A 250 -10.67 11.72 -16.76
N GLY A 251 -11.91 11.23 -16.76
CA GLY A 251 -12.62 10.78 -17.98
C GLY A 251 -12.04 9.53 -18.67
N LYS A 252 -11.18 8.76 -17.98
CA LYS A 252 -10.52 7.55 -18.52
C LYS A 252 -11.08 6.26 -17.88
N PRO A 253 -10.87 5.09 -18.50
CA PRO A 253 -11.41 3.82 -18.03
C PRO A 253 -11.00 3.45 -16.60
N PHE A 254 -11.71 2.47 -16.03
CA PHE A 254 -11.39 1.86 -14.75
C PHE A 254 -9.91 1.41 -14.73
N LYS A 255 -9.19 1.66 -13.62
CA LYS A 255 -7.72 1.48 -13.47
C LYS A 255 -6.83 2.40 -14.32
N SER A 256 -7.19 3.68 -14.41
CA SER A 256 -6.33 4.70 -15.04
C SER A 256 -5.72 5.65 -14.00
N TYR A 257 -4.40 5.71 -13.90
CA TYR A 257 -3.68 6.40 -12.82
C TYR A 257 -2.60 7.36 -13.34
N ASN A 258 -2.45 8.52 -12.68
CA ASN A 258 -1.28 9.38 -12.79
C ASN A 258 -0.53 9.34 -11.46
N ILE A 259 0.78 9.13 -11.51
CA ILE A 259 1.66 9.28 -10.36
C ILE A 259 2.36 10.63 -10.53
N ASN A 260 1.90 11.65 -9.80
CA ASN A 260 2.45 12.99 -9.89
C ASN A 260 3.74 13.09 -9.08
N ILE A 261 4.83 13.50 -9.72
CA ILE A 261 6.14 13.68 -9.10
C ILE A 261 6.46 15.17 -9.05
N PHE A 262 6.93 15.66 -7.90
CA PHE A 262 7.28 17.06 -7.70
C PHE A 262 8.79 17.29 -7.45
N GLN A 263 9.51 16.25 -7.03
CA GLN A 263 10.94 16.26 -6.73
C GLN A 263 11.68 15.30 -7.65
N ALA A 264 12.80 15.72 -8.25
CA ALA A 264 13.59 14.86 -9.14
C ALA A 264 14.22 13.67 -8.41
N GLU A 265 14.50 13.81 -7.12
CA GLU A 265 15.08 12.76 -6.27
C GLU A 265 14.07 11.63 -5.99
N ALA A 266 12.78 11.91 -6.15
CA ALA A 266 11.70 10.96 -5.95
C ALA A 266 11.52 9.99 -7.13
N ILE A 267 12.43 9.99 -8.11
CA ILE A 267 12.41 9.07 -9.25
C ILE A 267 13.80 8.49 -9.55
N LYS A 268 13.82 7.20 -9.86
CA LYS A 268 15.01 6.46 -10.29
C LYS A 268 14.70 5.64 -11.54
N MET A 269 15.64 5.65 -12.48
CA MET A 269 15.62 4.84 -13.69
C MET A 269 16.75 3.81 -13.59
N ASN A 270 16.44 2.54 -13.79
CA ASN A 270 17.36 1.41 -13.60
C ASN A 270 18.12 1.47 -12.26
N ASN A 271 17.40 1.82 -11.19
CA ASN A 271 17.92 2.03 -9.83
C ASN A 271 18.92 3.19 -9.64
N ILE A 272 19.16 4.01 -10.67
CA ILE A 272 20.02 5.20 -10.63
C ILE A 272 19.12 6.46 -10.56
N PRO A 273 19.51 7.52 -9.84
CA PRO A 273 18.80 8.80 -9.85
C PRO A 273 18.56 9.31 -11.29
N LEU A 274 17.37 9.87 -11.55
CA LEU A 274 17.00 10.32 -12.90
C LEU A 274 18.02 11.29 -13.51
N GLU A 275 18.52 12.24 -12.73
CA GLU A 275 19.53 13.19 -13.20
C GLU A 275 20.82 12.50 -13.67
N GLN A 276 21.31 11.54 -12.89
CA GLN A 276 22.50 10.76 -13.24
C GLN A 276 22.24 9.85 -14.43
N PHE A 277 21.04 9.26 -14.54
CA PHE A 277 20.64 8.49 -15.71
C PHE A 277 20.72 9.33 -16.98
N ILE A 278 20.11 10.52 -16.97
CA ILE A 278 20.16 11.46 -18.10
C ILE A 278 21.59 11.89 -18.42
N TYR A 279 22.41 12.16 -17.40
CA TYR A 279 23.82 12.52 -17.60
C TYR A 279 24.60 11.41 -18.31
N ASN A 280 24.34 10.14 -17.97
CA ASN A 280 24.98 9.02 -18.63
C ASN A 280 24.57 8.88 -20.11
N LEU A 281 23.39 9.37 -20.52
CA LEU A 281 22.99 9.42 -21.93
C LEU A 281 23.77 10.45 -22.73
N THR A 282 24.24 11.53 -22.07
CA THR A 282 24.99 12.61 -22.72
C THR A 282 26.48 12.31 -22.88
N MET A 283 26.97 11.24 -22.25
CA MET A 283 28.37 10.85 -22.36
C MET A 283 28.54 9.87 -23.53
N PRO A 284 29.53 10.10 -24.43
CA PRO A 284 29.82 9.12 -25.47
C PRO A 284 30.21 7.80 -24.82
N THR A 285 29.51 6.72 -25.20
CA THR A 285 29.93 5.36 -24.90
C THR A 285 31.35 5.17 -25.41
N LYS A 286 32.30 4.95 -24.49
CA LYS A 286 33.66 4.52 -24.83
C LYS A 286 33.65 3.14 -25.45
#